data_AF-A0A8T0FKZ6-F1
#
_entry.id   AF-A0A8T0FKZ6-F1
#
_cell.length_a   1.000
_cell.length_b   1.000
_cell.length_c   1.000
_cell.angle_alpha   90.00
_cell.angle_beta   90.00
_cell.angle_gamma   90.00
#
_symmetry.space_group_name_H-M   'P 1'
#
loop_
_entity.id
_entity.type
_entity.pdbx_description
1 polymer ?
#
loop_
_entity_poly.entity_id
_entity_poly.type
_entity_poly.pdbx_seq_one_letter_code
_entity_poly.pdbx_strand_id
1 'polypeptide(L)'
;MIRLCGVVTLLLFSIVRAFPQGAPAEACESLLPRHYGTEPKDPEHSPYSFLASSNQYHYRMDGIQVQLTGPRFKGFLIAAMDPDSHERIGEWYKVKGTHTLPCSAISHADALPKKRVILLWKPPKDRPKGEVIFVATVLENFSEYYSGLVAGIPSSQDEEHEESFDD
;
A
#
# COMPACT_ATOMS: atom_id res chain seq x y z
N MET A 1 -38.47 52.46 15.48
CA MET A 1 -37.15 52.21 14.87
C MET A 1 -36.28 51.47 15.86
N ILE A 2 -36.22 50.14 15.82
CA ILE A 2 -35.17 49.37 16.52
C ILE A 2 -34.82 48.21 15.60
N ARG A 3 -33.66 48.29 14.93
CA ARG A 3 -33.10 47.18 14.16
C ARG A 3 -32.26 46.34 15.12
N LEU A 4 -32.73 45.15 15.49
CA LEU A 4 -31.89 44.16 16.15
C LEU A 4 -30.83 43.71 15.13
N CYS A 5 -29.58 44.07 15.38
CA CYS A 5 -28.43 43.55 14.66
C CYS A 5 -28.31 42.05 14.95
N GLY A 6 -28.75 41.23 14.00
CA GLY A 6 -28.46 39.81 13.99
C GLY A 6 -26.98 39.60 13.72
N VAL A 7 -26.24 39.11 14.70
CA VAL A 7 -24.92 38.52 14.48
C VAL A 7 -25.10 37.02 14.60
N VAL A 8 -25.44 36.39 13.47
CA VAL A 8 -25.38 34.94 13.32
C VAL A 8 -23.94 34.61 12.92
N THR A 9 -23.13 34.21 13.89
CA THR A 9 -21.77 33.71 13.65
C THR A 9 -21.87 32.37 12.93
N LEU A 10 -21.69 32.40 11.61
CA LEU A 10 -21.66 31.22 10.76
C LEU A 10 -20.34 30.48 11.00
N LEU A 11 -20.35 29.49 11.91
CA LEU A 11 -19.24 28.55 12.08
C LEU A 11 -19.14 27.68 10.82
N LEU A 12 -18.25 28.07 9.90
CA LEU A 12 -17.80 27.26 8.78
C LEU A 12 -17.00 26.07 9.31
N PHE A 13 -17.70 25.01 9.72
CA PHE A 13 -17.10 23.70 9.89
C PHE A 13 -16.62 23.24 8.51
N SER A 14 -15.33 23.43 8.25
CA SER A 14 -14.66 22.84 7.10
C SER A 14 -14.68 21.33 7.28
N ILE A 15 -15.66 20.67 6.68
CA ILE A 15 -15.69 19.21 6.59
C ILE A 15 -14.55 18.84 5.65
N VAL A 16 -13.36 18.59 6.21
CA VAL A 16 -12.26 17.98 5.48
C VAL A 16 -12.75 16.60 5.05
N ARG A 17 -13.14 16.47 3.79
CA ARG A 17 -13.50 15.19 3.19
C ARG A 17 -12.21 14.39 3.09
N ALA A 18 -11.88 13.65 4.15
CA ALA A 18 -10.84 12.63 4.08
C ALA A 18 -11.26 11.65 2.98
N PHE A 19 -10.52 11.57 1.88
CA PHE A 19 -10.81 10.67 0.76
C PHE A 19 -10.64 9.23 1.25
N PRO A 20 -11.72 8.49 1.53
CA PRO A 20 -11.59 7.14 2.07
C PRO A 20 -11.30 6.13 0.96
N GLN A 21 -11.34 6.55 -0.31
CA GLN A 21 -11.34 5.69 -1.50
C GLN A 21 -9.94 5.25 -1.93
N GLY A 22 -8.90 5.53 -1.13
CA GLY A 22 -7.51 5.17 -1.39
C GLY A 22 -6.82 5.95 -2.49
N ALA A 23 -5.64 5.47 -2.90
CA ALA A 23 -4.78 6.18 -3.84
C ALA A 23 -5.41 6.26 -5.24
N PRO A 24 -5.42 7.45 -5.88
CA PRO A 24 -5.94 7.62 -7.23
C PRO A 24 -4.90 7.17 -8.27
N ALA A 25 -5.28 7.06 -9.55
CA ALA A 25 -4.39 6.60 -10.62
C ALA A 25 -3.16 7.50 -10.79
N GLU A 26 -3.27 8.78 -10.49
CA GLU A 26 -2.15 9.72 -10.58
C GLU A 26 -1.08 9.49 -9.51
N ALA A 27 -1.37 8.70 -8.46
CA ALA A 27 -0.37 8.29 -7.48
C ALA A 27 0.61 7.23 -8.04
N CYS A 28 0.33 6.66 -9.21
CA CYS A 28 1.20 5.70 -9.89
C CYS A 28 2.59 6.25 -10.22
N GLU A 29 2.69 7.55 -10.48
CA GLU A 29 3.94 8.21 -10.86
C GLU A 29 4.90 8.32 -9.68
N SER A 30 4.42 8.81 -8.53
CA SER A 30 5.25 9.08 -7.35
C SER A 30 5.24 7.97 -6.31
N LEU A 31 4.22 7.12 -6.29
CA LEU A 31 3.86 6.25 -5.17
C LEU A 31 3.63 6.99 -3.84
N LEU A 32 3.42 8.30 -3.87
CA LEU A 32 3.20 9.11 -2.67
C LEU A 32 1.71 9.43 -2.48
N PRO A 33 1.24 9.56 -1.22
CA PRO A 33 -0.04 10.16 -0.94
C PRO A 33 -0.08 11.59 -1.49
N ARG A 34 -1.22 12.02 -2.05
CA ARG A 34 -1.39 13.41 -2.51
C ARG A 34 -1.89 14.30 -1.38
N HIS A 35 -1.10 14.36 -0.30
CA HIS A 35 -1.34 15.23 0.84
C HIS A 35 -0.39 16.43 0.76
N TYR A 36 -0.93 17.62 0.46
CA TYR A 36 -0.14 18.84 0.32
C TYR A 36 0.60 19.17 1.63
N GLY A 37 1.88 19.52 1.53
CA GLY A 37 2.70 19.93 2.67
C GLY A 37 3.14 18.78 3.59
N THR A 38 3.16 17.55 3.06
CA THR A 38 3.62 16.37 3.81
C THR A 38 4.75 15.67 3.05
N GLU A 39 5.69 15.08 3.78
CA GLU A 39 6.84 14.36 3.24
C GLU A 39 6.93 12.97 3.90
N PRO A 40 7.47 11.95 3.19
CA PRO A 40 7.63 10.64 3.78
C PRO A 40 8.63 10.68 4.94
N LYS A 41 8.34 9.94 6.00
CA LYS A 41 9.32 9.58 7.02
C LYS A 41 10.35 8.64 6.41
N ASP A 42 11.53 8.64 7.01
CA ASP A 42 12.64 7.76 6.64
C ASP A 42 12.20 6.27 6.69
N PRO A 43 12.28 5.54 5.56
CA PRO A 43 11.89 4.14 5.51
C PRO A 43 12.74 3.23 6.41
N GLU A 44 13.98 3.60 6.74
CA GLU A 44 14.84 2.80 7.65
C GLU A 44 14.26 2.73 9.07
N HIS A 45 13.47 3.73 9.45
CA HIS A 45 12.80 3.82 10.76
C HIS A 45 11.35 3.33 10.72
N SER A 46 10.94 2.65 9.63
CA SER A 46 9.57 2.19 9.49
C SER A 46 9.24 1.07 10.49
N PRO A 47 8.09 1.13 11.19
CA PRO A 47 7.67 0.07 12.10
C PRO A 47 6.94 -1.08 11.39
N TYR A 48 6.91 -1.07 10.05
CA TYR A 48 6.16 -2.02 9.25
C TYR A 48 7.09 -3.09 8.66
N SER A 49 6.66 -4.35 8.76
CA SER A 49 7.28 -5.46 8.05
C SER A 49 6.58 -5.66 6.71
N PHE A 50 7.37 -5.66 5.63
CA PHE A 50 6.88 -5.83 4.27
C PHE A 50 7.65 -6.96 3.60
N LEU A 51 6.96 -8.06 3.31
CA LEU A 51 7.55 -9.31 2.86
C LEU A 51 6.83 -9.84 1.62
N ALA A 52 7.58 -10.48 0.73
CA ALA A 52 7.05 -11.23 -0.40
C ALA A 52 7.54 -12.67 -0.32
N SER A 53 6.71 -13.63 -0.71
CA SER A 53 7.06 -15.05 -0.67
C SER A 53 8.15 -15.45 -1.69
N SER A 54 8.40 -14.61 -2.69
CA SER A 54 9.45 -14.77 -3.70
C SER A 54 9.66 -13.43 -4.43
N ASN A 55 10.84 -13.24 -5.03
CA ASN A 55 11.07 -12.21 -6.06
C ASN A 55 11.17 -12.81 -7.47
N GLN A 56 11.27 -14.13 -7.59
CA GLN A 56 11.32 -14.85 -8.86
C GLN A 56 9.91 -15.27 -9.28
N TYR A 57 9.58 -15.08 -10.56
CA TYR A 57 8.30 -15.50 -11.11
C TYR A 57 8.43 -16.31 -12.40
N HIS A 58 7.43 -17.14 -12.64
CA HIS A 58 7.16 -17.76 -13.93
C HIS A 58 5.72 -17.46 -14.32
N TYR A 59 5.43 -17.16 -15.59
CA TYR A 59 4.12 -16.69 -16.06
C TYR A 59 2.94 -17.64 -15.81
N ARG A 60 3.23 -18.91 -15.47
CA ARG A 60 2.24 -19.96 -15.17
C ARG A 60 1.96 -20.18 -13.69
N MET A 61 2.70 -19.54 -12.78
CA MET A 61 2.42 -19.67 -11.34
C MET A 61 1.14 -18.92 -10.97
N ASP A 62 0.52 -19.30 -9.85
CA ASP A 62 -0.72 -18.67 -9.38
C ASP A 62 -0.52 -17.22 -8.92
N GLY A 63 0.63 -16.95 -8.28
CA GLY A 63 1.05 -15.61 -7.89
C GLY A 63 2.13 -15.61 -6.81
N ILE A 64 2.60 -14.42 -6.47
CA ILE A 64 3.50 -14.16 -5.33
C ILE A 64 2.68 -13.49 -4.23
N GLN A 65 2.71 -14.09 -3.04
CA GLN A 65 2.04 -13.51 -1.88
C GLN A 65 2.89 -12.37 -1.33
N VAL A 66 2.24 -11.23 -1.09
CA VAL A 66 2.87 -10.04 -0.53
C VAL A 66 2.12 -9.65 0.74
N GLN A 67 2.87 -9.47 1.82
CA GLN A 67 2.33 -9.23 3.14
C GLN A 67 2.92 -7.94 3.73
N LEU A 68 2.04 -7.07 4.21
CA LEU A 68 2.40 -5.87 4.97
C LEU A 68 1.79 -5.98 6.37
N THR A 69 2.62 -5.87 7.41
CA THR A 69 2.22 -5.95 8.81
C THR A 69 2.86 -4.86 9.67
N GLY A 70 2.28 -4.56 10.83
CA GLY A 70 2.89 -3.67 11.82
C GLY A 70 1.84 -3.01 12.73
N PRO A 71 2.12 -1.80 13.24
CA PRO A 71 1.14 -0.95 13.91
C PRO A 71 -0.09 -0.69 13.04
N ARG A 72 -1.13 -0.03 13.61
CA ARG A 72 -2.32 0.29 12.81
C ARG A 72 -1.97 1.32 11.73
N PHE A 73 -2.30 1.02 10.48
CA PHE A 73 -2.23 1.94 9.35
C PHE A 73 -3.62 2.12 8.72
N LYS A 74 -3.86 3.28 8.11
CA LYS A 74 -5.13 3.62 7.45
C LYS A 74 -5.09 3.36 5.95
N GLY A 75 -3.91 3.46 5.35
CA GLY A 75 -3.75 3.30 3.92
C GLY A 75 -2.44 2.65 3.53
N PHE A 76 -2.42 2.13 2.31
CA PHE A 76 -1.22 1.65 1.65
C PHE A 76 -1.37 1.84 0.15
N LEU A 77 -0.23 1.91 -0.53
CA LEU A 77 -0.08 1.81 -1.97
C LEU A 77 1.12 0.90 -2.24
N ILE A 78 0.91 -0.22 -2.92
CA ILE A 78 1.94 -1.20 -3.22
C ILE A 78 2.01 -1.37 -4.74
N ALA A 79 3.21 -1.32 -5.30
CA ALA A 79 3.42 -1.50 -6.73
C ALA A 79 4.49 -2.55 -7.02
N ALA A 80 4.29 -3.27 -8.12
CA ALA A 80 5.22 -4.26 -8.63
C ALA A 80 6.03 -3.68 -9.79
N MET A 81 7.35 -3.84 -9.77
CA MET A 81 8.24 -3.34 -10.80
C MET A 81 9.24 -4.41 -11.25
N ASP A 82 9.64 -4.33 -12.50
CA ASP A 82 10.83 -4.98 -13.01
C ASP A 82 12.07 -4.32 -12.36
N PRO A 83 13.02 -5.08 -11.78
CA PRO A 83 14.16 -4.49 -11.08
C PRO A 83 15.14 -3.76 -12.01
N ASP A 84 15.23 -4.14 -13.28
CA ASP A 84 16.21 -3.58 -14.20
C ASP A 84 15.64 -2.35 -14.93
N SER A 85 14.42 -2.48 -15.45
CA SER A 85 13.78 -1.41 -16.26
C SER A 85 12.93 -0.45 -15.44
N HIS A 86 12.61 -0.81 -14.19
CA HIS A 86 11.61 -0.13 -13.34
C HIS A 86 10.21 -0.04 -13.97
N GLU A 87 9.94 -0.85 -15.01
CA GLU A 87 8.62 -0.93 -15.62
C GLU A 87 7.62 -1.53 -14.63
N ARG A 88 6.39 -1.02 -14.64
CA ARG A 88 5.27 -1.57 -13.86
C ARG A 88 4.81 -2.86 -14.50
N ILE A 89 4.92 -3.98 -13.78
CA ILE A 89 4.67 -5.32 -14.34
C ILE A 89 3.65 -6.12 -13.55
N GLY A 90 2.92 -6.96 -14.27
CA GLY A 90 1.93 -7.87 -13.71
C GLY A 90 0.67 -7.17 -13.21
N GLU A 91 -0.16 -7.92 -12.49
CA GLU A 91 -1.47 -7.49 -12.02
C GLU A 91 -1.67 -7.90 -10.57
N TRP A 92 -2.63 -7.29 -9.87
CA TRP A 92 -2.99 -7.70 -8.51
C TRP A 92 -4.36 -8.38 -8.50
N TYR A 93 -4.50 -9.45 -7.72
CA TYR A 93 -5.83 -9.97 -7.42
C TYR A 93 -6.55 -8.99 -6.49
N LYS A 94 -7.76 -8.58 -6.88
CA LYS A 94 -8.58 -7.73 -6.05
C LYS A 94 -9.07 -8.49 -4.83
N VAL A 95 -8.75 -7.98 -3.64
CA VAL A 95 -9.27 -8.48 -2.36
C VAL A 95 -10.26 -7.45 -1.76
N LYS A 96 -11.12 -7.89 -0.84
CA LYS A 96 -12.09 -6.99 -0.18
C LYS A 96 -11.35 -5.85 0.54
N GLY A 97 -11.85 -4.62 0.39
CA GLY A 97 -11.22 -3.44 1.00
C GLY A 97 -10.00 -2.92 0.21
N THR A 98 -9.84 -3.35 -1.04
CA THR A 98 -8.78 -2.86 -1.95
C THR A 98 -9.31 -2.54 -3.34
N HIS A 99 -8.55 -1.74 -4.08
CA HIS A 99 -8.70 -1.56 -5.51
C HIS A 99 -7.34 -1.64 -6.21
N THR A 100 -7.38 -2.16 -7.42
CA THR A 100 -6.21 -2.21 -8.31
C THR A 100 -6.10 -0.91 -9.10
N LEU A 101 -4.88 -0.57 -9.49
CA LEU A 101 -4.53 0.60 -10.28
C LEU A 101 -3.92 0.14 -11.61
N PRO A 102 -4.03 0.95 -12.69
CA PRO A 102 -3.56 0.56 -14.02
C PRO A 102 -2.03 0.42 -14.13
N CYS A 103 -1.28 0.89 -13.14
CA CYS A 103 0.19 0.89 -13.10
C CYS A 103 0.76 -0.29 -12.31
N SER A 104 0.13 -1.47 -12.40
CA SER A 104 0.53 -2.66 -11.63
C SER A 104 0.66 -2.40 -10.13
N ALA A 105 -0.27 -1.60 -9.60
CA ALA A 105 -0.33 -1.25 -8.19
C ALA A 105 -1.68 -1.57 -7.57
N ILE A 106 -1.72 -1.62 -6.24
CA ILE A 106 -2.90 -1.91 -5.43
C ILE A 106 -2.91 -1.00 -4.20
N SER A 107 -4.09 -0.52 -3.83
CA SER A 107 -4.31 0.35 -2.67
C SER A 107 -5.48 -0.14 -1.84
N HIS A 108 -5.52 0.28 -0.57
CA HIS A 108 -6.74 0.27 0.24
C HIS A 108 -7.90 0.96 -0.49
N ALA A 109 -9.15 0.53 -0.23
CA ALA A 109 -10.38 1.14 -0.72
C ALA A 109 -11.24 1.78 0.38
N ASP A 110 -10.78 1.68 1.64
CA ASP A 110 -11.38 2.29 2.83
C ASP A 110 -10.29 2.70 3.82
N ALA A 111 -10.57 3.74 4.62
CA ALA A 111 -9.67 4.24 5.65
C ALA A 111 -9.79 3.48 6.99
N LEU A 112 -10.39 2.28 7.02
CA LEU A 112 -10.51 1.52 8.26
C LEU A 112 -9.11 1.09 8.73
N PRO A 113 -8.74 1.36 9.99
CA PRO A 113 -7.43 0.97 10.51
C PRO A 113 -7.22 -0.55 10.43
N LYS A 114 -6.07 -0.95 9.93
CA LYS A 114 -5.68 -2.34 9.71
C LYS A 114 -4.24 -2.55 10.20
N LYS A 115 -3.92 -3.76 10.67
CA LYS A 115 -2.58 -4.15 11.16
C LYS A 115 -1.83 -5.09 10.22
N ARG A 116 -2.58 -5.72 9.30
CA ARG A 116 -2.09 -6.72 8.36
C ARG A 116 -2.89 -6.60 7.07
N VAL A 117 -2.21 -6.70 5.94
CA VAL A 117 -2.82 -6.96 4.63
C VAL A 117 -2.00 -8.03 3.92
N ILE A 118 -2.70 -8.96 3.28
CA ILE A 118 -2.13 -10.03 2.48
C ILE A 118 -2.72 -9.88 1.08
N LEU A 119 -1.83 -9.79 0.10
CA LEU A 119 -2.17 -9.54 -1.30
C LEU A 119 -1.52 -10.63 -2.15
N LEU A 120 -2.09 -10.86 -3.32
CA LEU A 120 -1.53 -11.79 -4.30
C LEU A 120 -1.25 -11.01 -5.58
N TRP A 121 0.01 -11.00 -5.99
CA TRP A 121 0.45 -10.45 -7.26
C TRP A 121 0.52 -11.56 -8.31
N LYS A 122 0.05 -11.26 -9.51
CA LYS A 122 0.00 -12.14 -10.65
C LYS A 122 1.08 -11.74 -11.67
N PRO A 123 1.91 -12.68 -12.13
CA PRO A 123 2.94 -12.39 -13.11
C PRO A 123 2.40 -11.88 -14.46
N PRO A 124 3.19 -11.05 -15.17
CA PRO A 124 2.89 -10.67 -16.54
C PRO A 124 2.86 -11.91 -17.46
N LYS A 125 1.93 -11.93 -18.42
CA LYS A 125 1.74 -13.08 -19.34
C LYS A 125 2.64 -13.02 -20.57
N ASP A 126 3.15 -11.85 -20.89
CA ASP A 126 4.02 -11.55 -22.03
C ASP A 126 5.49 -11.92 -21.76
N ARG A 127 5.85 -12.31 -20.53
CA ARG A 127 7.22 -12.67 -20.13
C ARG A 127 7.26 -14.07 -19.53
N PRO A 128 8.04 -15.04 -20.05
CA PRO A 128 8.05 -16.40 -19.52
C PRO A 128 8.45 -16.50 -18.04
N LYS A 129 9.47 -15.76 -17.63
CA LYS A 129 9.96 -15.72 -16.25
C LYS A 129 10.76 -14.43 -16.05
N GLY A 130 11.00 -14.07 -14.80
CA GLY A 130 11.79 -12.90 -14.46
C GLY A 130 11.78 -12.63 -12.97
N GLU A 131 12.26 -11.45 -12.62
CA GLU A 131 12.28 -10.94 -11.26
C GLU A 131 11.28 -9.80 -11.10
N VAL A 132 10.78 -9.64 -9.88
CA VAL A 132 9.90 -8.54 -9.50
C VAL A 132 10.34 -7.98 -8.15
N ILE A 133 10.32 -6.66 -8.04
CA ILE A 133 10.43 -5.95 -6.77
C ILE A 133 9.08 -5.36 -6.40
N PHE A 134 8.74 -5.43 -5.12
CA PHE A 134 7.54 -4.79 -4.58
C PHE A 134 7.96 -3.60 -3.75
N VAL A 135 7.33 -2.46 -4.01
CA VAL A 135 7.59 -1.20 -3.29
C VAL A 135 6.30 -0.71 -2.68
N ALA A 136 6.33 -0.38 -1.39
CA ALA A 136 5.19 0.08 -0.63
C ALA A 136 5.36 1.51 -0.11
N THR A 137 4.22 2.20 -0.07
CA THR A 137 4.00 3.37 0.77
C THR A 137 2.90 3.06 1.76
N VAL A 138 3.15 3.30 3.04
CA VAL A 138 2.26 2.96 4.16
C VAL A 138 1.87 4.24 4.89
N LEU A 139 0.57 4.49 4.98
CA LEU A 139 -0.02 5.69 5.57
C LEU A 139 -0.59 5.36 6.96
N GLU A 140 0.08 5.82 8.01
CA GLU A 140 -0.40 5.70 9.38
C GLU A 140 -1.57 6.67 9.63
N ASN A 141 -1.36 7.93 9.26
CA ASN A 141 -2.37 8.99 9.26
C ASN A 141 -2.02 10.05 8.21
N PHE A 142 -2.84 11.10 8.07
CA PHE A 142 -2.75 12.07 6.98
C PHE A 142 -1.33 12.65 6.75
N SER A 143 -0.58 12.92 7.82
CA SER A 143 0.75 13.54 7.73
C SER A 143 1.89 12.56 7.99
N GLU A 144 1.60 11.33 8.40
CA GLU A 144 2.61 10.35 8.78
C GLU A 144 2.53 9.12 7.87
N TYR A 145 3.53 8.99 7.01
CA TYR A 145 3.67 7.86 6.10
C TYR A 145 5.13 7.53 5.86
N TYR A 146 5.37 6.28 5.48
CA TYR A 146 6.68 5.76 5.08
C TYR A 146 6.56 5.35 3.62
N SER A 147 7.50 5.78 2.77
CA SER A 147 7.52 5.46 1.35
C SER A 147 8.83 4.82 0.96
N GLY A 148 8.83 4.03 -0.11
CA GLY A 148 10.03 3.36 -0.60
C GLY A 148 10.38 2.08 0.17
N LEU A 149 9.42 1.50 0.90
CA LEU A 149 9.65 0.21 1.57
C LEU A 149 9.73 -0.89 0.51
N VAL A 150 10.86 -1.57 0.41
CA VAL A 150 11.05 -2.70 -0.51
C VAL A 150 10.72 -3.99 0.23
N ALA A 151 9.97 -4.90 -0.41
CA ALA A 151 9.64 -6.18 0.22
C ALA A 151 10.90 -7.04 0.39
N GLY A 152 11.10 -7.55 1.61
CA GLY A 152 12.08 -8.61 1.87
C GLY A 152 11.57 -9.98 1.43
N ILE A 153 12.48 -10.89 1.13
CA ILE A 153 12.17 -12.31 0.90
C ILE A 153 12.60 -13.08 2.15
N PRO A 154 11.67 -13.75 2.86
CA PRO A 154 12.01 -14.57 4.01
C PRO A 154 13.04 -15.64 3.63
N SER A 155 13.94 -15.95 4.57
CA SER A 155 14.87 -17.05 4.37
C SER A 155 14.13 -18.38 4.61
N SER A 156 14.54 -19.45 3.93
CA SER A 156 13.89 -20.77 4.07
C SER A 156 13.99 -21.39 5.48
N GLN A 157 14.65 -20.73 6.44
CA GLN A 157 14.77 -21.19 7.83
C GLN A 157 13.63 -20.68 8.73
N ASP A 158 12.85 -19.71 8.26
CA ASP A 158 11.78 -19.07 9.04
C ASP A 158 10.44 -19.82 8.94
N GLU A 159 10.28 -20.76 7.99
CA GLU A 159 9.05 -21.55 7.78
C GLU A 159 8.99 -22.81 8.65
N GLU A 160 10.13 -23.36 9.11
CA GLU A 160 10.16 -24.61 9.90
C GLU A 160 9.78 -24.42 11.37
N HIS A 161 9.75 -23.19 11.90
CA HIS A 161 9.53 -22.95 13.33
C HIS A 161 8.06 -22.81 13.74
N GLU A 162 7.12 -22.71 12.79
CA GLU A 162 5.68 -22.62 13.08
C GLU A 162 4.99 -24.00 13.10
N GLU A 163 5.58 -25.05 12.54
CA GLU A 163 5.02 -26.42 12.57
C GLU A 163 5.37 -27.23 13.84
N SER A 164 6.27 -26.75 14.70
CA SER A 164 6.74 -27.52 15.87
C SER A 164 6.06 -27.18 17.20
N PHE A 165 4.98 -26.40 17.23
CA PHE A 165 4.32 -25.97 18.48
C PHE A 165 2.93 -26.61 18.72
N ASP A 166 2.53 -27.58 17.89
CA ASP A 166 1.26 -28.31 18.02
C ASP A 166 1.45 -29.82 18.35
N ASP A 167 2.37 -30.16 19.28
CA ASP A 167 2.39 -31.48 19.95
C ASP A 167 2.39 -31.35 21.49
#